data_AF-A0A0E0R4P6-F1
#
_entry.id   AF-A0A0E0R4P6-F1
#
_cell.length_a   1.000
_cell.length_b   1.000
_cell.length_c   1.000
_cell.angle_alpha   90.00
_cell.angle_beta   90.00
_cell.angle_gamma   90.00
#
_symmetry.space_group_name_H-M   'P 1'
#
loop_
_entity.id
_entity.type
_entity.pdbx_description
1 polymer ?
#
loop_
_entity_poly.entity_id
_entity_poly.type
_entity_poly.pdbx_seq_one_letter_code
_entity_poly.pdbx_strand_id
1 'polypeptide(L)'
;MDRYQRVEKPRNETPISENEIRITAQGRMRNYISYGMSLLEENGHDEIVIKAMGRAINKTVMVVELIKRRIGGEEGAEDRDHSVVAAVGVVDSKMKSGGGALEA
;
A
#
# COMPACT_ATOMS: atom_id res chain seq x y z
N MET A 1 39.26 -1.72 10.80
CA MET A 1 37.85 -1.53 11.16
C MET A 1 37.02 -2.35 10.20
N ASP A 2 36.33 -3.37 10.70
CA ASP A 2 35.57 -4.32 9.90
C ASP A 2 34.52 -3.64 9.01
N ARG A 3 34.56 -3.98 7.73
CA ARG A 3 33.58 -3.55 6.74
C ARG A 3 32.27 -4.27 7.06
N TYR A 4 31.33 -3.58 7.69
CA TYR A 4 29.94 -4.03 7.75
C TYR A 4 29.42 -4.14 6.31
N GLN A 5 29.32 -5.37 5.80
CA GLN A 5 28.66 -5.67 4.54
C GLN A 5 27.19 -5.92 4.84
N ARG A 6 26.31 -5.03 4.37
CA ARG A 6 24.86 -5.22 4.46
C ARG A 6 24.49 -6.48 3.68
N VAL A 7 24.12 -7.52 4.40
CA VAL A 7 23.61 -8.77 3.82
C VAL A 7 22.22 -8.48 3.26
N GLU A 8 22.02 -8.67 1.95
CA GLU A 8 20.70 -8.62 1.35
C GLU A 8 19.89 -9.79 1.91
N LYS A 9 18.95 -9.49 2.81
CA LYS A 9 17.94 -10.47 3.18
C LYS A 9 17.12 -10.75 1.93
N PRO A 10 17.00 -12.02 1.48
CA PRO A 10 16.14 -12.36 0.36
C PRO A 10 14.75 -11.80 0.67
N ARG A 11 14.25 -10.97 -0.26
CA ARG A 11 12.88 -10.47 -0.16
C ARG A 11 11.98 -11.68 -0.29
N ASN A 12 11.31 -12.05 0.79
CA ASN A 12 10.19 -12.96 0.69
C ASN A 12 9.10 -12.19 -0.07
N GLU A 13 9.04 -12.39 -1.39
CA GLU A 13 7.93 -11.91 -2.20
C GLU A 13 6.71 -12.73 -1.83
N THR A 14 6.12 -12.38 -0.68
CA THR A 14 4.88 -13.00 -0.25
C THR A 14 3.83 -12.69 -1.32
N PRO A 15 3.07 -13.70 -1.78
CA PRO A 15 2.00 -13.48 -2.73
C PRO A 15 1.06 -12.39 -2.22
N ILE A 16 0.55 -11.58 -3.15
CA ILE A 16 -0.38 -10.49 -2.84
C ILE A 16 -1.76 -11.12 -2.70
N SER A 17 -2.39 -10.95 -1.54
CA SER A 17 -3.78 -11.37 -1.30
C SER A 17 -4.75 -10.52 -2.14
N GLU A 18 -5.90 -11.08 -2.49
CA GLU A 18 -6.89 -10.41 -3.35
C GLU A 18 -7.44 -9.11 -2.75
N ASN A 19 -7.51 -9.03 -1.42
CA ASN A 19 -7.92 -7.84 -0.67
C ASN A 19 -6.73 -6.96 -0.23
N GLU A 20 -5.52 -7.15 -0.78
CA GLU A 20 -4.32 -6.37 -0.42
C GLU A 20 -4.02 -5.25 -1.44
N ILE A 21 -3.87 -4.02 -0.95
CA ILE A 21 -3.44 -2.86 -1.74
C ILE A 21 -2.05 -2.43 -1.31
N ARG A 22 -1.07 -2.44 -2.22
CA ARG A 22 0.29 -1.91 -1.97
C ARG A 22 0.42 -0.47 -2.46
N ILE A 23 0.56 0.48 -1.53
CA ILE A 23 0.77 1.89 -1.85
C ILE A 23 2.24 2.15 -2.16
N THR A 24 2.48 2.79 -3.31
CA THR A 24 3.83 3.18 -3.75
C THR A 24 4.01 4.69 -3.73
N ALA A 25 5.26 5.14 -3.62
CA ALA A 25 5.60 6.56 -3.59
C ALA A 25 5.20 7.28 -4.89
N GLN A 26 5.28 6.62 -6.05
CA GLN A 26 4.96 7.20 -7.36
C GLN A 26 3.52 6.94 -7.83
N GLY A 27 2.83 5.95 -7.27
CA GLY A 27 1.46 5.61 -7.68
C GLY A 27 0.46 6.74 -7.43
N ARG A 28 -0.52 6.87 -8.33
CA ARG A 28 -1.56 7.90 -8.25
C ARG A 28 -2.60 7.53 -7.19
N MET A 29 -2.94 8.49 -6.31
CA MET A 29 -3.91 8.28 -5.23
C MET A 29 -5.28 7.81 -5.72
N ARG A 30 -5.77 8.40 -6.83
CA ARG A 30 -7.07 8.03 -7.42
C ARG A 30 -7.18 6.54 -7.68
N ASN A 31 -6.12 5.91 -8.20
CA ASN A 31 -6.15 4.49 -8.53
C ASN A 31 -6.31 3.63 -7.28
N TYR A 32 -5.64 3.98 -6.17
CA TYR A 32 -5.74 3.25 -4.91
C TYR A 32 -7.12 3.39 -4.27
N ILE A 33 -7.69 4.60 -4.34
CA ILE A 33 -9.03 4.86 -3.84
C ILE A 33 -10.05 4.08 -4.67
N SER A 34 -10.06 4.24 -5.99
CA SER A 34 -10.99 3.54 -6.88
C SER A 34 -10.90 2.03 -6.71
N TYR A 35 -9.69 1.47 -6.67
CA TYR A 35 -9.52 0.03 -6.46
C TYR A 35 -9.98 -0.43 -5.08
N GLY A 36 -9.70 0.33 -4.03
CA GLY A 36 -10.19 0.02 -2.68
C GLY A 36 -11.71 0.06 -2.57
N MET A 37 -12.38 0.98 -3.25
CA MET A 37 -13.84 1.02 -3.34
C MET A 37 -14.37 -0.23 -4.06
N SER A 38 -13.84 -0.57 -5.23
CA SER A 38 -14.25 -1.77 -5.97
C SER A 38 -14.05 -3.05 -5.14
N LEU A 39 -12.99 -3.15 -4.33
CA LEU A 39 -12.80 -4.30 -3.45
C LEU A 39 -13.92 -4.43 -2.39
N LEU A 40 -14.39 -3.31 -1.82
CA LEU A 40 -15.40 -3.30 -0.77
C LEU A 40 -16.84 -3.43 -1.32
N GLU A 41 -17.12 -2.83 -2.48
CA GLU A 41 -18.47 -2.73 -3.06
C GLU A 41 -18.74 -3.78 -4.12
N GLU A 42 -17.84 -3.89 -5.12
CA GLU A 42 -18.04 -4.73 -6.29
C GLU A 42 -17.63 -6.17 -6.00
N ASN A 43 -16.47 -6.36 -5.38
CA ASN A 43 -15.94 -7.68 -5.05
C ASN A 43 -16.49 -8.21 -3.72
N GLY A 44 -17.14 -7.36 -2.92
CA GLY A 44 -17.80 -7.74 -1.68
C GLY A 44 -16.87 -8.18 -0.56
N HIS A 45 -15.63 -7.67 -0.50
CA HIS A 45 -14.77 -7.91 0.65
C HIS A 45 -15.20 -7.04 1.84
N ASP A 46 -15.35 -7.64 3.02
CA ASP A 46 -15.61 -6.89 4.26
C ASP A 46 -14.36 -6.23 4.84
N GLU A 47 -13.17 -6.67 4.40
CA GLU A 47 -11.88 -6.15 4.85
C GLU A 47 -10.92 -5.95 3.68
N ILE A 48 -10.26 -4.79 3.64
CA ILE A 48 -9.09 -4.56 2.78
C ILE A 48 -7.84 -4.27 3.61
N VAL A 49 -6.70 -4.82 3.15
CA VAL A 49 -5.39 -4.67 3.79
C VAL A 49 -4.53 -3.72 2.97
N ILE A 50 -4.19 -2.57 3.53
CA ILE A 50 -3.36 -1.58 2.85
C ILE A 50 -1.93 -1.63 3.39
N LYS A 51 -0.97 -1.95 2.52
CA LYS A 51 0.46 -2.03 2.86
C LYS A 51 1.26 -0.92 2.21
N ALA A 52 2.14 -0.30 2.98
CA ALA A 52 3.02 0.75 2.49
C ALA A 52 4.36 0.80 3.22
N MET A 53 5.37 1.28 2.50
CA MET A 53 6.75 1.34 2.99
C MET A 53 7.42 2.68 2.62
N GLY A 54 8.28 3.17 3.52
CA GLY A 54 9.11 4.35 3.30
C GLY A 54 8.32 5.63 2.97
N ARG A 55 8.62 6.28 1.84
CA ARG A 55 7.99 7.56 1.45
C ARG A 55 6.50 7.47 1.13
N ALA A 56 5.96 6.25 0.96
CA ALA A 56 4.54 6.04 0.68
C ALA A 56 3.64 6.09 1.93
N ILE A 57 4.22 6.08 3.13
CA ILE A 57 3.46 5.98 4.40
C ILE A 57 2.48 7.13 4.55
N ASN A 58 2.92 8.38 4.35
CA ASN A 58 2.03 9.54 4.47
C ASN A 58 0.87 9.50 3.46
N LYS A 59 1.13 9.01 2.24
CA LYS A 59 0.09 8.84 1.22
C LYS A 59 -0.96 7.81 1.64
N THR A 60 -0.56 6.80 2.39
CA THR A 60 -1.42 5.70 2.82
C THR A 60 -2.52 6.17 3.75
N VAL A 61 -2.16 7.03 4.71
CA VAL A 61 -3.13 7.63 5.64
C VAL A 61 -4.23 8.35 4.87
N MET A 62 -3.85 9.20 3.90
CA MET A 62 -4.81 9.93 3.07
C MET A 62 -5.72 9.01 2.26
N VAL A 63 -5.19 7.92 1.70
CA VAL A 63 -5.98 6.94 0.94
C VAL A 63 -6.97 6.25 1.86
N VAL A 64 -6.53 5.77 3.03
CA VAL A 64 -7.38 5.10 4.03
C VAL A 64 -8.51 6.01 4.47
N GLU A 65 -8.20 7.26 4.84
CA GLU A 65 -9.21 8.22 5.29
C GLU A 65 -10.22 8.55 4.19
N LEU A 66 -9.77 8.65 2.94
CA LEU A 66 -10.64 8.93 1.81
C LEU A 66 -11.55 7.75 1.43
N ILE A 67 -11.10 6.52 1.63
CA ILE A 67 -11.94 5.33 1.44
C ILE A 67 -12.99 5.30 2.56
N LYS A 68 -12.57 5.40 3.83
CA LYS A 68 -13.48 5.41 4.99
C LYS A 68 -14.58 6.47 4.90
N ARG A 69 -14.24 7.68 4.45
CA ARG A 69 -15.22 8.76 4.25
C ARG A 69 -16.24 8.49 3.15
N ARG A 70 -15.90 7.68 2.15
CA ARG A 70 -16.83 7.33 1.07
C ARG A 70 -17.80 6.26 1.55
N ILE A 71 -17.30 5.16 2.11
CA ILE A 71 -18.15 4.07 2.61
C ILE A 71 -19.11 4.53 3.73
N GLY A 72 -18.65 5.38 4.66
CA GLY A 72 -19.51 5.90 5.74
C GLY A 72 -20.46 7.01 5.30
N GLY A 73 -20.38 7.46 4.04
CA GLY A 73 -21.23 8.49 3.47
C GLY A 73 -22.25 7.96 2.46
N GLU A 74 -22.31 6.64 2.24
CA GLU A 74 -23.23 6.03 1.28
C GLU A 74 -24.58 5.70 1.95
N GLU A 75 -25.66 6.27 1.40
CA GLU A 75 -27.03 5.93 1.79
C GLU A 75 -27.30 4.45 1.48
N GLY A 76 -27.49 3.65 2.54
CA GLY A 76 -27.76 2.20 2.45
C GLY A 76 -26.60 1.28 2.84
N ALA A 77 -25.44 1.83 3.25
CA ALA A 77 -24.30 1.05 3.74
C ALA A 77 -24.42 0.60 5.21
N GLU A 78 -25.50 1.00 5.93
CA GLU A 78 -25.65 0.78 7.38
C GLU A 78 -25.65 -0.71 7.80
N ASP A 79 -25.91 -1.64 6.87
CA ASP A 79 -25.95 -3.07 7.16
C ASP A 79 -24.61 -3.81 6.90
N ARG A 80 -23.59 -3.15 6.32
CA ARG A 80 -22.27 -3.78 6.06
C ARG A 80 -21.16 -3.07 6.84
N ASP A 81 -20.60 -3.77 7.83
CA ASP A 81 -19.42 -3.32 8.57
C ASP A 81 -18.15 -3.47 7.71
N HIS A 82 -17.92 -2.53 6.78
CA HIS A 82 -16.67 -2.49 6.00
C HIS A 82 -15.49 -2.04 6.87
N SER A 83 -14.49 -2.89 6.96
CA SER A 83 -13.26 -2.65 7.71
C SER A 83 -12.09 -2.33 6.76
N VAL A 84 -11.27 -1.34 7.13
CA VAL A 84 -10.06 -0.97 6.40
C VAL A 84 -8.88 -1.05 7.34
N VAL A 85 -8.05 -2.08 7.16
CA VAL A 85 -6.87 -2.37 7.98
C VAL A 85 -5.62 -1.88 7.25
N ALA A 86 -4.84 -1.03 7.93
CA ALA A 86 -3.60 -0.50 7.38
C ALA A 86 -2.39 -1.09 8.11
N ALA A 87 -1.52 -1.76 7.37
CA ALA A 87 -0.25 -2.26 7.87
C ALA A 87 0.90 -1.40 7.31
N VAL A 88 1.50 -0.60 8.18
CA VAL A 88 2.60 0.30 7.83
C VAL A 88 3.92 -0.33 8.27
N GLY A 89 4.79 -0.64 7.31
CA GLY A 89 6.09 -1.24 7.58
C GLY A 89 7.24 -0.35 7.11
N VAL A 90 8.20 -0.07 7.98
CA VAL A 90 9.50 0.49 7.54
C VAL A 90 10.40 -0.68 7.18
N VAL A 91 10.45 -1.04 5.90
CA VAL A 91 11.54 -1.89 5.40
C VAL A 91 12.61 -0.99 4.78
N ASP A 92 13.87 -1.35 5.00
CA ASP A 92 15.02 -0.61 4.48
C ASP A 92 14.92 -0.49 2.96
N SER A 93 14.56 0.72 2.53
CA SER A 93 14.45 1.10 1.14
C SER A 93 15.85 1.39 0.61
N LYS A 94 16.57 0.36 0.18
CA LYS A 94 17.55 0.57 -0.89
C LYS A 94 16.82 0.50 -2.23
N MET A 95 16.14 1.59 -2.56
CA MET A 95 15.83 1.94 -3.95
C MET A 95 17.15 2.24 -4.64
N LYS A 96 17.60 1.39 -5.56
CA LYS A 96 18.70 1.73 -6.46
C LYS A 96 18.15 2.67 -7.53
N SER A 97 18.23 3.98 -7.30
CA SER A 97 18.28 4.94 -8.41
C SER A 97 19.70 4.86 -8.97
N GLY A 98 19.93 3.93 -9.89
CA GLY A 98 21.17 3.84 -10.65
C GLY A 98 21.08 4.68 -11.91
N GLY A 99 21.33 5.99 -11.79
CA GLY A 99 21.77 6.80 -12.92
C GLY A 99 23.30 6.85 -12.93
N GLY A 100 23.90 6.54 -14.08
CA GLY A 100 25.20 7.06 -14.52
C GLY A 100 26.48 6.33 -14.06
N ALA A 101 27.03 5.51 -14.96
CA ALA A 101 28.43 5.49 -15.39
C ALA A 101 28.44 4.74 -16.74
N LEU A 102 28.47 5.43 -17.88
CA LEU A 102 29.69 5.87 -18.59
C LEU A 102 30.71 4.73 -18.76
N GLU A 103 30.93 4.40 -20.04
CA GLU A 103 32.12 3.82 -20.67
C GLU A 103 32.63 2.45 -20.19
N ALA A 104 32.55 1.48 -21.09
CA ALA A 104 33.71 0.87 -21.75
C ALA A 104 33.27 0.20 -23.06
#